data_AF-A0AA38RC50-F1
#
_entry.id   AF-A0AA38RC50-F1
#
_cell.length_a   1.000
_cell.length_b   1.000
_cell.length_c   1.000
_cell.angle_alpha   90.00
_cell.angle_beta   90.00
_cell.angle_gamma   90.00
#
_symmetry.space_group_name_H-M   'P 1'
#
loop_
_entity.id
_entity.type
_entity.pdbx_description
1 polymer ?
#
loop_
_entity_poly.entity_id
_entity_poly.type
_entity_poly.pdbx_seq_one_letter_code
_entity_poly.pdbx_strand_id
1 'polypeptide(L)'
;MAVVEDTQCGGDDAPADDTRINYLLADNIQKELWFRIRMLPENFILRFQVVNVVLLAFQATLVVSNNIRSLGFWASFVSTSTRYREAVKRTRLVHAIYPASLDRYHLWRGWIVPSALAGGGYIAMSLLCLRHELYHWKPDLLQHYFETVEESALGRWIPRSWLTYCFHVYERRHKAYVAKHIQRRKHAALDDSAQFLKIVRVVSFNLAISVLALLVWWLLLLRTKIEADDPLTLPRSYVPPLQGVAWYLSNDFFYFYPHWLAHSTPCNGTLYSKYLPKSMARRLHGLLRLAHKQHHRAKANLGIAAWYCSPWEQIIFNLFPALIGPLLTQVIADAAGYEDVWGTRLVTLYVWITAASVSSVLAHTGYRSVWNDPGKHDLHHERAFDPKAACNFGTMGFFDWLHGTKSTIPAADALAWRIQRNRQAALWEASRRSGIPLTEEQMTVVQQPDHSTEWLERDI
;
A
#
# COMPACT_ATOMS: atom_id res chain seq x y z
N MET A 1 22.94 20.80 -64.22
CA MET A 1 23.43 20.33 -62.91
C MET A 1 23.24 21.47 -61.92
N ALA A 2 22.62 21.29 -60.77
CA ALA A 2 21.91 20.12 -60.26
C ALA A 2 20.60 20.56 -59.58
N VAL A 3 19.60 19.68 -59.55
CA VAL A 3 18.38 19.86 -58.75
C VAL A 3 18.67 19.39 -57.33
N VAL A 4 18.17 20.10 -56.32
CA VAL A 4 18.09 19.59 -54.95
C VAL A 4 16.68 19.03 -54.79
N GLU A 5 16.57 17.72 -54.61
CA GLU A 5 15.28 17.07 -54.32
C GLU A 5 14.95 17.27 -52.84
N ASP A 6 13.80 17.89 -52.57
CA ASP A 6 13.33 18.15 -51.21
C ASP A 6 12.41 17.00 -50.76
N THR A 7 13.02 15.99 -50.11
CA THR A 7 12.36 14.72 -49.81
C THR A 7 11.37 14.87 -48.65
N GLN A 8 10.08 15.06 -48.97
CA GLN A 8 9.01 15.09 -47.98
C GLN A 8 8.90 13.76 -47.22
N CYS A 9 9.42 13.72 -46.00
CA CYS A 9 9.06 12.70 -45.02
C CYS A 9 7.61 12.91 -44.59
N GLY A 10 6.70 12.02 -45.01
CA GLY A 10 5.30 12.07 -44.63
C GLY A 10 5.10 11.92 -43.12
N GLY A 11 4.24 12.75 -42.54
CA GLY A 11 3.70 12.55 -41.20
C GLY A 11 2.43 11.68 -41.27
N ASP A 12 2.31 10.68 -40.39
CA ASP A 12 1.11 9.87 -40.21
C ASP A 12 0.00 10.66 -39.48
N ASP A 13 -0.52 11.72 -40.11
CA ASP A 13 -1.72 12.41 -39.66
C ASP A 13 -2.95 11.52 -39.96
N ALA A 14 -3.38 10.76 -38.95
CA ALA A 14 -4.62 9.98 -39.03
C ALA A 14 -5.82 10.91 -39.32
N PRO A 15 -6.71 10.55 -40.26
CA PRO A 15 -7.77 11.45 -40.71
C PRO A 15 -8.72 11.81 -39.55
N ALA A 16 -9.18 13.06 -39.52
CA ALA A 16 -9.94 13.60 -38.39
C ALA A 16 -11.24 12.83 -38.05
N ASP A 17 -11.81 12.10 -39.02
CA ASP A 17 -13.02 11.29 -38.80
C ASP A 17 -12.73 9.99 -38.03
N ASP A 18 -11.55 9.37 -38.21
CA ASP A 18 -11.12 8.18 -37.44
C ASP A 18 -10.98 8.52 -35.94
N THR A 19 -10.47 9.71 -35.64
CA THR A 19 -10.40 10.25 -34.28
C THR A 19 -11.80 10.38 -33.68
N ARG A 20 -12.75 10.89 -34.47
CA ARG A 20 -14.15 11.06 -34.06
C ARG A 20 -14.85 9.72 -33.80
N ILE A 21 -14.57 8.68 -34.60
CA ILE A 21 -15.11 7.33 -34.42
C ILE A 21 -14.74 6.77 -33.04
N ASN A 22 -13.47 6.87 -32.61
CA ASN A 22 -13.05 6.37 -31.30
C ASN A 22 -13.73 7.10 -30.13
N TYR A 23 -13.96 8.41 -30.21
CA TYR A 23 -14.73 9.15 -29.20
C TYR A 23 -16.20 8.72 -29.15
N LEU A 24 -16.89 8.67 -30.31
CA LEU A 24 -18.31 8.28 -30.40
C LEU A 24 -18.54 6.84 -29.93
N LEU A 25 -17.62 5.93 -30.26
CA LEU A 25 -17.66 4.55 -29.83
C LEU A 25 -17.42 4.43 -28.31
N ALA A 26 -16.50 5.22 -27.73
CA ALA A 26 -16.31 5.31 -26.28
C ALA A 26 -17.56 5.85 -25.57
N ASP A 27 -18.25 6.86 -26.12
CA ASP A 27 -19.52 7.37 -25.58
C ASP A 27 -20.61 6.30 -25.52
N ASN A 28 -20.63 5.37 -26.47
CA ASN A 28 -21.58 4.26 -26.47
C ASN A 28 -21.14 3.14 -25.52
N ILE A 29 -19.85 2.81 -25.47
CA ILE A 29 -19.29 1.84 -24.52
C ILE A 29 -19.55 2.25 -23.06
N GLN A 30 -19.46 3.54 -22.70
CA GLN A 30 -19.77 4.00 -21.33
C GLN A 30 -21.26 3.85 -20.95
N LYS A 31 -22.15 3.65 -21.93
CA LYS A 31 -23.58 3.35 -21.73
C LYS A 31 -23.84 1.85 -21.63
N GLU A 32 -22.98 1.00 -22.19
CA GLU A 32 -23.14 -0.46 -22.17
C GLU A 32 -23.19 -1.05 -20.75
N LEU A 33 -24.19 -1.89 -20.50
CA LEU A 33 -24.32 -2.64 -19.26
C LEU A 33 -23.10 -3.55 -19.02
N TRP A 34 -22.58 -4.21 -20.06
CA TRP A 34 -21.42 -5.09 -19.92
C TRP A 34 -20.11 -4.36 -19.60
N PHE A 35 -19.87 -3.17 -20.18
CA PHE A 35 -18.75 -2.32 -19.78
C PHE A 35 -18.88 -1.90 -18.31
N ARG A 36 -20.07 -1.46 -17.89
CA ARG A 36 -20.34 -1.11 -16.49
C ARG A 36 -20.12 -2.28 -15.54
N ILE A 37 -20.59 -3.48 -15.88
CA ILE A 37 -20.37 -4.72 -15.11
C ILE A 37 -18.88 -5.08 -15.05
N ARG A 38 -18.14 -4.98 -16.16
CA ARG A 38 -16.70 -5.23 -16.19
C ARG A 38 -15.91 -4.26 -15.31
N MET A 39 -16.36 -3.01 -15.22
CA MET A 39 -15.79 -2.03 -14.29
C MET A 39 -16.29 -2.20 -12.83
N LEU A 40 -17.29 -3.04 -12.53
CA LEU A 40 -17.81 -3.19 -11.16
C LEU A 40 -16.77 -3.71 -10.15
N PRO A 41 -16.00 -4.79 -10.39
CA PRO A 41 -15.05 -5.29 -9.40
C PRO A 41 -13.95 -4.26 -9.09
N GLU A 42 -13.47 -3.57 -10.11
CA GLU A 42 -12.46 -2.53 -10.01
C GLU A 42 -13.00 -1.30 -9.27
N ASN A 43 -14.17 -0.80 -9.66
CA ASN A 43 -14.86 0.29 -8.96
C ASN A 43 -15.26 -0.10 -7.54
N PHE A 44 -15.52 -1.39 -7.25
CA PHE A 44 -15.84 -1.88 -5.91
C PHE A 44 -14.58 -1.91 -5.02
N ILE A 45 -13.49 -2.48 -5.52
CA ILE A 45 -12.18 -2.44 -4.85
C ILE A 45 -11.74 -1.00 -4.62
N LEU A 46 -11.92 -0.10 -5.59
CA LEU A 46 -11.59 1.32 -5.46
C LEU A 46 -12.59 2.13 -4.64
N ARG A 47 -13.84 1.69 -4.45
CA ARG A 47 -14.83 2.36 -3.60
C ARG A 47 -14.72 1.93 -2.14
N PHE A 48 -14.51 0.63 -1.90
CA PHE A 48 -14.51 0.01 -0.57
C PHE A 48 -13.10 -0.22 0.01
N GLN A 49 -12.06 -0.28 -0.83
CA GLN A 49 -10.69 -0.75 -0.52
C GLN A 49 -10.63 -2.24 -0.20
N VAL A 50 -9.66 -2.92 -0.81
CA VAL A 50 -9.43 -4.37 -0.65
C VAL A 50 -9.25 -4.78 0.82
N VAL A 51 -8.65 -3.92 1.65
CA VAL A 51 -8.53 -4.14 3.10
C VAL A 51 -9.90 -4.30 3.76
N ASN A 52 -10.84 -3.37 3.54
CA ASN A 52 -12.15 -3.44 4.17
C ASN A 52 -13.00 -4.59 3.61
N VAL A 53 -12.86 -4.90 2.32
CA VAL A 53 -13.50 -6.08 1.71
C VAL A 53 -13.00 -7.38 2.37
N VAL A 54 -11.70 -7.49 2.62
CA VAL A 54 -11.11 -8.64 3.34
C VAL A 54 -11.54 -8.66 4.80
N LEU A 55 -11.58 -7.52 5.50
CA LEU A 55 -12.05 -7.43 6.90
C LEU A 55 -13.52 -7.85 7.03
N LEU A 56 -14.40 -7.40 6.11
CA LEU A 56 -15.81 -7.78 6.10
C LEU A 56 -15.99 -9.28 5.77
N ALA A 57 -15.24 -9.81 4.80
CA ALA A 57 -15.27 -11.24 4.46
C ALA A 57 -14.76 -12.12 5.62
N PHE A 58 -13.70 -11.69 6.30
CA PHE A 58 -13.16 -12.32 7.50
C PHE A 58 -14.19 -12.31 8.65
N GLN A 59 -14.82 -11.16 8.92
CA GLN A 59 -15.84 -11.02 9.95
C GLN A 59 -17.06 -11.89 9.65
N ALA A 60 -17.54 -11.93 8.41
CA ALA A 60 -18.61 -12.83 7.98
C ALA A 60 -18.20 -14.31 8.16
N THR A 61 -16.97 -14.67 7.80
CA THR A 61 -16.43 -16.03 7.97
C THR A 61 -16.40 -16.45 9.44
N LEU A 62 -16.03 -15.56 10.36
CA LEU A 62 -16.10 -15.81 11.80
C LEU A 62 -17.54 -15.97 12.30
N VAL A 63 -18.45 -15.07 11.91
CA VAL A 63 -19.87 -15.14 12.32
C VAL A 63 -20.50 -16.46 11.87
N VAL A 64 -20.29 -16.88 10.62
CA VAL A 64 -20.80 -18.16 10.11
C VAL A 64 -20.13 -19.35 10.81
N SER A 65 -18.81 -19.32 11.00
CA SER A 65 -18.07 -20.41 11.64
C SER A 65 -18.44 -20.62 13.10
N ASN A 66 -18.71 -19.54 13.84
CA ASN A 66 -19.03 -19.57 15.27
C ASN A 66 -20.50 -19.87 15.57
N ASN A 67 -21.44 -19.46 14.70
CA ASN A 67 -22.88 -19.47 15.03
C ASN A 67 -23.74 -20.38 14.13
N ILE A 68 -23.24 -20.81 12.96
CA ILE A 68 -24.04 -21.56 11.97
C ILE A 68 -23.41 -22.92 11.68
N ARG A 69 -22.16 -22.94 11.18
CA ARG A 69 -21.43 -24.16 10.85
C ARG A 69 -19.95 -23.84 10.66
N SER A 70 -19.08 -24.62 11.30
CA SER A 70 -17.64 -24.56 11.00
C SER A 70 -17.38 -24.83 9.52
N LEU A 71 -16.83 -23.83 8.81
CA LEU A 71 -16.56 -23.88 7.38
C LEU A 71 -15.29 -24.66 7.03
N GLY A 72 -14.60 -25.27 8.01
CA GLY A 72 -13.35 -26.01 7.82
C GLY A 72 -12.13 -25.16 7.44
N PHE A 73 -12.32 -23.91 6.98
CA PHE A 73 -11.27 -22.98 6.57
C PHE A 73 -10.15 -22.86 7.62
N TRP A 74 -10.52 -22.64 8.88
CA TRP A 74 -9.56 -22.49 9.98
C TRP A 74 -8.81 -23.79 10.27
N ALA A 75 -9.50 -24.94 10.35
CA ALA A 75 -8.84 -26.24 10.48
C ALA A 75 -7.87 -26.54 9.32
N SER A 76 -8.25 -26.17 8.08
CA SER A 76 -7.41 -26.31 6.88
C SER A 76 -6.18 -25.39 6.93
N PHE A 77 -6.34 -24.13 7.34
CA PHE A 77 -5.24 -23.18 7.55
C PHE A 77 -4.27 -23.67 8.63
N VAL A 78 -4.80 -24.15 9.76
CA VAL A 78 -4.02 -24.64 10.91
C VAL A 78 -3.29 -25.94 10.57
N SER A 79 -3.95 -26.89 9.92
CA SER A 79 -3.33 -28.12 9.41
C SER A 79 -2.25 -27.83 8.36
N THR A 80 -2.50 -26.89 7.45
CA THR A 80 -1.54 -26.55 6.39
C THR A 80 -0.35 -25.78 6.95
N SER A 81 -0.57 -24.82 7.85
CA SER A 81 0.48 -24.11 8.59
C SER A 81 1.34 -25.08 9.40
N THR A 82 0.72 -26.05 10.08
CA THR A 82 1.41 -27.13 10.81
C THR A 82 2.24 -28.03 9.88
N ARG A 83 1.73 -28.37 8.70
CA ARG A 83 2.47 -29.12 7.68
C ARG A 83 3.70 -28.36 7.17
N TYR A 84 3.56 -27.05 6.89
CA TYR A 84 4.71 -26.21 6.53
C TYR A 84 5.70 -26.04 7.70
N ARG A 85 5.23 -25.93 8.94
CA ARG A 85 6.06 -25.92 10.16
C ARG A 85 6.96 -27.16 10.22
N GLU A 86 6.42 -28.37 10.03
CA GLU A 86 7.21 -29.60 10.07
C GLU A 86 8.18 -29.76 8.88
N ALA A 87 7.85 -29.22 7.71
CA ALA A 87 8.79 -29.16 6.59
C ALA A 87 9.95 -28.20 6.89
N VAL A 88 9.65 -26.97 7.34
CA VAL A 88 10.65 -25.93 7.63
C VAL A 88 11.53 -26.28 8.84
N LYS A 89 10.97 -26.94 9.87
CA LYS A 89 11.73 -27.50 11.01
C LYS A 89 12.89 -28.42 10.60
N ARG A 90 12.80 -29.11 9.46
CA ARG A 90 13.86 -30.04 8.98
C ARG A 90 15.06 -29.31 8.36
N THR A 91 15.01 -27.99 8.24
CA THR A 91 16.13 -27.18 7.72
C THR A 91 17.19 -26.88 8.80
N ARG A 92 18.45 -26.74 8.38
CA ARG A 92 19.57 -26.39 9.28
C ARG A 92 19.45 -24.96 9.84
N LEU A 93 18.92 -24.02 9.06
CA LEU A 93 18.76 -22.62 9.45
C LEU A 93 17.86 -22.47 10.70
N VAL A 94 16.77 -23.23 10.75
CA VAL A 94 15.83 -23.21 11.88
C VAL A 94 16.45 -23.75 13.16
N HIS A 95 17.33 -24.76 13.07
CA HIS A 95 18.04 -25.30 14.23
C HIS A 95 19.07 -24.32 14.83
N ALA A 96 19.56 -23.33 14.06
CA ALA A 96 20.49 -22.32 14.55
C ALA A 96 19.81 -21.10 15.20
N ILE A 97 18.53 -20.84 14.87
CA ILE A 97 17.81 -19.62 15.29
C ILE A 97 16.92 -19.86 16.52
N TYR A 98 16.51 -21.10 16.78
CA TYR A 98 15.56 -21.44 17.85
C TYR A 98 16.29 -21.79 19.16
N PRO A 99 16.12 -21.01 20.25
CA PRO A 99 16.62 -21.41 21.56
C PRO A 99 15.94 -22.71 22.02
N ALA A 100 16.69 -23.64 22.61
CA ALA A 100 16.14 -24.89 23.11
C ALA A 100 15.09 -24.71 24.23
N SER A 101 15.03 -23.52 24.85
CA SER A 101 14.10 -23.13 25.90
C SER A 101 12.78 -22.51 25.42
N LEU A 102 12.60 -22.24 24.12
CA LEU A 102 11.30 -21.82 23.56
C LEU A 102 10.63 -22.97 22.82
N ASP A 103 9.33 -23.16 23.05
CA ASP A 103 8.53 -24.01 22.18
C ASP A 103 8.55 -23.45 20.75
N ARG A 104 9.00 -24.30 19.83
CA ARG A 104 9.14 -23.99 18.41
C ARG A 104 7.80 -23.65 17.75
N TYR A 105 6.68 -24.08 18.35
CA TYR A 105 5.36 -23.71 17.88
C TYR A 105 5.01 -22.24 18.15
N HIS A 106 5.40 -21.69 19.30
CA HIS A 106 5.15 -20.28 19.63
C HIS A 106 5.85 -19.35 18.63
N LEU A 107 7.13 -19.59 18.31
CA LEU A 107 7.85 -18.82 17.29
C LEU A 107 7.28 -19.01 15.87
N TRP A 108 6.80 -20.21 15.52
CA TRP A 108 6.15 -20.42 14.22
C TRP A 108 4.88 -19.56 14.08
N ARG A 109 3.97 -19.64 15.07
CA ARG A 109 2.66 -18.99 14.99
C ARG A 109 2.71 -17.48 15.24
N GLY A 110 3.51 -17.02 16.19
CA GLY A 110 3.53 -15.61 16.58
C GLY A 110 4.61 -14.75 15.94
N TRP A 111 5.60 -15.35 15.24
CA TRP A 111 6.59 -14.62 14.46
C TRP A 111 6.56 -14.97 12.97
N ILE A 112 6.73 -16.25 12.60
CA ILE A 112 6.94 -16.62 11.18
C ILE A 112 5.67 -16.44 10.34
N VAL A 113 4.54 -17.02 10.77
CA VAL A 113 3.24 -16.85 10.10
C VAL A 113 2.84 -15.38 9.94
N PRO A 114 2.82 -14.55 11.01
CA PRO A 114 2.51 -13.13 10.90
C PRO A 114 3.47 -12.35 10.01
N SER A 115 4.78 -12.63 10.08
CA SER A 115 5.77 -12.00 9.18
C SER A 115 5.53 -12.35 7.71
N ALA A 116 5.20 -13.61 7.42
CA ALA A 116 4.91 -14.07 6.07
C ALA A 116 3.59 -13.49 5.52
N LEU A 117 2.57 -13.35 6.36
CA LEU A 117 1.29 -12.73 5.97
C LEU A 117 1.40 -11.20 5.79
N ALA A 118 2.15 -10.51 6.66
CA ALA A 118 2.38 -9.06 6.56
C ALA A 118 3.27 -8.71 5.36
N GLY A 119 4.45 -9.33 5.27
CA GLY A 119 5.39 -9.11 4.16
C GLY A 119 4.87 -9.63 2.83
N GLY A 120 4.22 -10.80 2.83
CA GLY A 120 3.53 -11.32 1.64
C GLY A 120 2.37 -10.43 1.21
N GLY A 121 1.61 -9.86 2.15
CA GLY A 121 0.57 -8.86 1.88
C GLY A 121 1.14 -7.55 1.29
N TYR A 122 2.24 -7.03 1.86
CA TYR A 122 2.93 -5.85 1.33
C TYR A 122 3.44 -6.08 -0.10
N ILE A 123 4.12 -7.20 -0.35
CA ILE A 123 4.68 -7.55 -1.66
C ILE A 123 3.55 -7.83 -2.66
N ALA A 124 2.54 -8.61 -2.29
CA ALA A 124 1.41 -8.90 -3.16
C ALA A 124 0.60 -7.64 -3.49
N MET A 125 0.34 -6.75 -2.52
CA MET A 125 -0.33 -5.48 -2.80
C MET A 125 0.53 -4.55 -3.64
N SER A 126 1.84 -4.48 -3.38
CA SER A 126 2.77 -3.73 -4.23
C SER A 126 2.72 -4.25 -5.67
N LEU A 127 2.79 -5.57 -5.86
CA LEU A 127 2.71 -6.20 -7.19
C LEU A 127 1.33 -6.01 -7.84
N LEU A 128 0.23 -6.10 -7.10
CA LEU A 128 -1.13 -5.83 -7.61
C LEU A 128 -1.29 -4.37 -8.03
N CYS A 129 -0.75 -3.41 -7.27
CA CYS A 129 -0.74 -2.00 -7.62
C CYS A 129 0.26 -1.66 -8.74
N LEU A 130 1.25 -2.53 -8.99
CA LEU A 130 2.12 -2.55 -10.17
C LEU A 130 1.50 -3.32 -11.36
N ARG A 131 0.32 -3.96 -11.25
CA ARG A 131 -0.27 -4.70 -12.38
C ARG A 131 -0.78 -3.75 -13.46
N HIS A 132 -0.23 -3.97 -14.64
CA HIS A 132 -0.53 -3.45 -15.98
C HIS A 132 -1.98 -3.05 -16.36
N GLU A 133 -3.02 -3.53 -15.67
CA GLU A 133 -4.41 -3.21 -16.01
C GLU A 133 -4.85 -1.83 -15.47
N LEU A 134 -4.12 -1.25 -14.51
CA LEU A 134 -4.48 0.04 -13.88
C LEU A 134 -3.63 1.24 -14.33
N TYR A 135 -2.38 1.03 -14.78
CA TYR A 135 -1.53 2.09 -15.35
C TYR A 135 -0.54 1.58 -16.41
N HIS A 136 -0.31 2.41 -17.42
CA HIS A 136 0.48 2.08 -18.62
C HIS A 136 1.86 2.75 -18.62
N TRP A 137 2.87 2.17 -17.95
CA TRP A 137 4.22 2.73 -17.92
C TRP A 137 5.35 1.72 -18.16
N LYS A 138 6.16 2.03 -19.18
CA LYS A 138 7.50 1.52 -19.60
C LYS A 138 7.82 0.00 -19.55
N PRO A 139 8.25 -0.60 -20.68
CA PRO A 139 8.69 -2.01 -20.73
C PRO A 139 10.10 -2.24 -20.18
N ASP A 140 11.03 -1.32 -20.45
CA ASP A 140 12.47 -1.61 -20.40
C ASP A 140 12.98 -1.71 -18.95
N LEU A 141 12.32 -1.01 -18.02
CA LEU A 141 12.54 -1.14 -16.58
C LEU A 141 12.16 -2.54 -16.07
N LEU A 142 11.10 -3.15 -16.60
CA LEU A 142 10.78 -4.55 -16.27
C LEU A 142 11.76 -5.51 -16.92
N GLN A 143 12.18 -5.27 -18.18
CA GLN A 143 13.15 -6.12 -18.86
C GLN A 143 14.46 -6.21 -18.05
N HIS A 144 15.00 -5.07 -17.63
CA HIS A 144 16.16 -5.00 -16.74
C HIS A 144 15.92 -5.63 -15.36
N TYR A 145 14.69 -5.57 -14.83
CA TYR A 145 14.34 -6.29 -13.60
C TYR A 145 14.28 -7.81 -13.80
N PHE A 146 13.83 -8.31 -14.95
CA PHE A 146 13.87 -9.74 -15.27
C PHE A 146 15.30 -10.23 -15.45
N GLU A 147 16.16 -9.48 -16.16
CA GLU A 147 17.60 -9.74 -16.26
C GLU A 147 18.24 -9.79 -14.87
N THR A 148 18.04 -8.76 -14.04
CA THR A 148 18.55 -8.70 -12.65
C THR A 148 18.03 -9.84 -11.78
N VAL A 149 16.76 -10.26 -11.94
CA VAL A 149 16.17 -11.38 -11.19
C VAL A 149 16.72 -12.72 -11.67
N GLU A 150 16.91 -12.92 -12.98
CA GLU A 150 17.45 -14.14 -13.58
C GLU A 150 18.93 -14.35 -13.23
N GLU A 151 19.73 -13.27 -13.22
CA GLU A 151 21.10 -13.26 -12.72
C GLU A 151 21.19 -13.46 -11.20
N SER A 152 20.14 -13.09 -10.46
CA SER A 152 20.13 -13.23 -9.00
C SER A 152 20.16 -14.69 -8.54
N ALA A 153 20.68 -14.91 -7.33
CA ALA A 153 20.64 -16.22 -6.70
C ALA A 153 19.20 -16.77 -6.46
N LEU A 154 18.17 -15.92 -6.57
CA LEU A 154 16.76 -16.27 -6.40
C LEU A 154 16.13 -16.78 -7.71
N GLY A 155 16.43 -16.14 -8.86
CA GLY A 155 15.83 -16.47 -10.16
C GLY A 155 16.14 -17.89 -10.63
N ARG A 156 17.29 -18.44 -10.22
CA ARG A 156 17.70 -19.83 -10.47
C ARG A 156 16.75 -20.91 -9.94
N TRP A 157 15.77 -20.54 -9.10
CA TRP A 157 14.73 -21.43 -8.58
C TRP A 157 13.37 -21.28 -9.29
N ILE A 158 13.24 -20.37 -10.25
CA ILE A 158 11.99 -20.09 -10.96
C ILE A 158 12.05 -20.72 -12.37
N PRO A 159 11.03 -21.49 -12.82
CA PRO A 159 11.01 -22.06 -14.17
C PRO A 159 11.04 -20.98 -15.27
N ARG A 160 12.15 -20.90 -16.03
CA ARG A 160 12.36 -19.92 -17.10
C ARG A 160 11.16 -19.76 -18.05
N SER A 161 10.57 -20.87 -18.48
CA SER A 161 9.43 -20.87 -19.42
C SER A 161 8.21 -20.07 -18.92
N TRP A 162 7.98 -20.01 -17.60
CA TRP A 162 6.90 -19.21 -17.01
C TRP A 162 7.22 -17.71 -17.03
N LEU A 163 8.46 -17.33 -16.75
CA LEU A 163 8.93 -15.95 -16.84
C LEU A 163 8.83 -15.46 -18.29
N THR A 164 9.41 -16.21 -19.24
CA THR A 164 9.43 -15.85 -20.66
C THR A 164 8.02 -15.75 -21.26
N TYR A 165 7.11 -16.69 -20.96
CA TYR A 165 5.74 -16.68 -21.50
C TYR A 165 4.95 -15.46 -21.04
N CYS A 166 4.92 -15.19 -19.73
CA CYS A 166 4.23 -14.04 -19.17
C CYS A 166 4.85 -12.71 -19.66
N PHE A 167 6.18 -12.66 -19.79
CA PHE A 167 6.89 -11.47 -20.24
C PHE A 167 6.64 -11.15 -21.73
N HIS A 168 6.77 -12.11 -22.64
CA HIS A 168 6.60 -11.83 -24.09
C HIS A 168 5.15 -11.48 -24.50
N VAL A 169 4.14 -11.83 -23.71
CA VAL A 169 2.75 -11.37 -23.89
C VAL A 169 2.58 -9.92 -23.42
N TYR A 170 3.27 -9.54 -22.35
CA TYR A 170 3.29 -8.19 -21.79
C TYR A 170 4.10 -7.22 -22.65
N GLU A 171 5.40 -7.50 -22.84
CA GLU A 171 6.38 -6.69 -23.55
C GLU A 171 5.90 -6.24 -24.94
N ARG A 172 5.39 -7.18 -25.73
CA ARG A 172 4.96 -6.96 -27.12
C ARG A 172 3.73 -6.05 -27.23
N ARG A 173 2.84 -6.09 -26.23
CA ARG A 173 1.68 -5.19 -26.13
C ARG A 173 2.04 -3.83 -25.52
N HIS A 174 3.09 -3.79 -24.69
CA HIS A 174 3.53 -2.60 -23.96
C HIS A 174 4.42 -1.69 -24.82
N LYS A 175 5.37 -2.25 -25.60
CA LYS A 175 6.24 -1.48 -26.51
C LYS A 175 5.43 -0.71 -27.58
N ALA A 176 4.38 -1.31 -28.13
CA ALA A 176 3.47 -0.67 -29.09
C ALA A 176 2.60 0.46 -28.46
N TYR A 177 2.41 0.45 -27.14
CA TYR A 177 1.60 1.42 -26.42
C TYR A 177 2.45 2.63 -25.97
N VAL A 178 3.56 2.38 -25.26
CA VAL A 178 4.33 3.42 -24.56
C VAL A 178 4.99 4.42 -25.52
N ALA A 179 5.20 4.05 -26.77
CA ALA A 179 5.74 4.94 -27.81
C ALA A 179 4.82 6.14 -28.16
N LYS A 180 3.59 6.21 -27.62
CA LYS A 180 2.63 7.27 -27.94
C LYS A 180 1.98 7.97 -26.71
N HIS A 181 1.73 7.27 -25.60
CA HIS A 181 0.69 7.66 -24.62
C HIS A 181 1.20 8.25 -23.28
N ILE A 182 1.07 9.59 -23.08
CA ILE A 182 1.39 10.35 -21.82
C ILE A 182 2.89 10.22 -21.40
N GLN A 183 3.55 10.98 -20.50
CA GLN A 183 3.37 12.17 -19.65
C GLN A 183 4.67 13.03 -19.74
N ARG A 184 4.60 14.34 -19.48
CA ARG A 184 5.75 15.26 -19.61
C ARG A 184 6.51 15.60 -18.31
N ARG A 185 6.14 15.03 -17.14
CA ARG A 185 6.96 15.04 -15.90
C ARG A 185 7.08 13.64 -15.28
N LYS A 186 8.06 12.88 -15.77
CA LYS A 186 8.39 11.52 -15.32
C LYS A 186 8.85 11.48 -13.86
N HIS A 187 8.49 10.43 -13.12
CA HIS A 187 9.11 10.13 -11.83
C HIS A 187 10.51 9.55 -12.07
N ALA A 188 11.58 10.28 -11.74
CA ALA A 188 12.95 9.94 -12.13
C ALA A 188 13.35 8.48 -11.85
N ALA A 189 12.92 7.92 -10.70
CA ALA A 189 13.23 6.52 -10.37
C ALA A 189 12.59 5.47 -11.29
N LEU A 190 11.56 5.79 -12.09
CA LEU A 190 10.98 4.85 -13.07
C LEU A 190 11.65 4.95 -14.45
N ASP A 191 12.51 5.95 -14.66
CA ASP A 191 13.38 6.09 -15.83
C ASP A 191 14.85 5.69 -15.52
N ASP A 192 15.20 5.53 -14.24
CA ASP A 192 16.54 5.21 -13.73
C ASP A 192 16.50 3.92 -12.89
N SER A 193 17.02 2.82 -13.45
CA SER A 193 17.04 1.52 -12.79
C SER A 193 17.85 1.49 -11.50
N ALA A 194 18.90 2.30 -11.37
CA ALA A 194 19.70 2.38 -10.16
C ALA A 194 18.92 3.04 -9.01
N GLN A 195 18.07 4.04 -9.31
CA GLN A 195 17.20 4.66 -8.32
C GLN A 195 16.01 3.75 -7.95
N PHE A 196 15.40 3.00 -8.88
CA PHE A 196 14.39 2.01 -8.50
C PHE A 196 14.98 0.86 -7.66
N LEU A 197 16.15 0.36 -8.06
CA LEU A 197 16.88 -0.67 -7.31
C LEU A 197 17.29 -0.17 -5.92
N LYS A 198 17.63 1.10 -5.76
CA LYS A 198 17.86 1.77 -4.47
C LYS A 198 16.58 1.83 -3.61
N ILE A 199 15.42 2.12 -4.20
CA ILE A 199 14.13 2.02 -3.48
C ILE A 199 13.90 0.59 -3.01
N VAL A 200 14.00 -0.40 -3.90
CA VAL A 200 13.77 -1.82 -3.57
C VAL A 200 14.78 -2.33 -2.52
N ARG A 201 16.05 -1.92 -2.57
CA ARG A 201 17.05 -2.25 -1.53
C ARG A 201 16.65 -1.70 -0.16
N VAL A 202 16.24 -0.42 -0.07
CA VAL A 202 15.78 0.19 1.20
C VAL A 202 14.51 -0.48 1.71
N VAL A 203 13.51 -0.70 0.86
CA VAL A 203 12.25 -1.36 1.21
C VAL A 203 12.50 -2.80 1.68
N SER A 204 13.43 -3.52 1.05
CA SER A 204 13.80 -4.89 1.47
C SER A 204 14.52 -4.90 2.83
N PHE A 205 15.35 -3.90 3.12
CA PHE A 205 15.99 -3.73 4.42
C PHE A 205 14.97 -3.38 5.52
N ASN A 206 14.03 -2.48 5.24
CA ASN A 206 12.94 -2.13 6.16
C ASN A 206 11.95 -3.29 6.35
N LEU A 207 11.72 -4.13 5.35
CA LEU A 207 11.00 -5.40 5.48
C LEU A 207 11.75 -6.37 6.42
N ALA A 208 13.07 -6.51 6.28
CA ALA A 208 13.88 -7.35 7.19
C ALA A 208 13.85 -6.82 8.64
N ILE A 209 13.91 -5.50 8.85
CA ILE A 209 13.68 -4.86 10.16
C ILE A 209 12.29 -5.21 10.69
N SER A 210 11.27 -5.21 9.84
CA SER A 210 9.88 -5.52 10.23
C SER A 210 9.73 -6.98 10.70
N VAL A 211 10.39 -7.93 10.04
CA VAL A 211 10.44 -9.33 10.47
C VAL A 211 11.15 -9.47 11.82
N LEU A 212 12.25 -8.75 12.05
CA LEU A 212 12.97 -8.79 13.33
C LEU A 212 12.20 -8.09 14.46
N ALA A 213 11.50 -6.99 14.17
CA ALA A 213 10.65 -6.31 15.13
C ALA A 213 9.46 -7.17 15.57
N LEU A 214 8.83 -7.91 14.65
CA LEU A 214 7.79 -8.90 14.98
C LEU A 214 8.32 -10.01 15.89
N LEU A 215 9.58 -10.45 15.75
CA LEU A 215 10.19 -11.40 16.69
C LEU A 215 10.36 -10.80 18.08
N VAL A 216 11.00 -9.63 18.20
CA VAL A 216 11.23 -8.98 19.50
C VAL A 216 9.90 -8.68 20.20
N TRP A 217 8.92 -8.20 19.46
CA TRP A 217 7.59 -7.91 19.97
C TRP A 217 6.82 -9.17 20.39
N TRP A 218 6.90 -10.26 19.63
CA TRP A 218 6.34 -11.55 20.04
C TRP A 218 7.01 -12.09 21.30
N LEU A 219 8.33 -11.93 21.45
CA LEU A 219 9.06 -12.28 22.67
C LEU A 219 8.64 -11.43 23.89
N LEU A 220 8.12 -10.22 23.69
CA LEU A 220 7.49 -9.41 24.75
C LEU A 220 6.10 -9.94 25.11
N LEU A 221 5.25 -10.28 24.12
CA LEU A 221 3.96 -10.92 24.39
C LEU A 221 4.12 -12.24 25.16
N LEU A 222 5.14 -13.05 24.86
CA LEU A 222 5.47 -14.27 25.61
C LEU A 222 5.94 -14.04 27.06
N ARG A 223 5.99 -12.79 27.56
CA ARG A 223 6.15 -12.45 28.98
C ARG A 223 4.84 -12.17 29.71
N THR A 224 3.73 -12.10 28.98
CA THR A 224 2.36 -11.93 29.50
C THR A 224 1.63 -13.27 29.53
N LYS A 225 0.47 -13.35 30.19
CA LYS A 225 -0.51 -14.44 30.02
C LYS A 225 -1.21 -14.37 28.66
N ILE A 226 -0.46 -14.30 27.56
CA ILE A 226 -1.03 -14.50 26.23
C ILE A 226 -1.35 -15.98 26.07
N GLU A 227 -2.63 -16.29 26.28
CA GLU A 227 -3.18 -17.64 26.18
C GLU A 227 -2.74 -18.28 24.87
N ALA A 228 -2.37 -19.55 24.98
CA ALA A 228 -1.79 -20.34 23.91
C ALA A 228 -2.83 -20.81 22.89
N ASP A 229 -3.93 -20.04 22.68
CA ASP A 229 -5.16 -20.32 21.91
C ASP A 229 -4.98 -21.51 20.96
N ASP A 230 -5.71 -22.61 21.22
CA ASP A 230 -5.89 -23.67 20.21
C ASP A 230 -6.39 -22.96 18.94
N PRO A 231 -5.65 -23.01 17.82
CA PRO A 231 -6.03 -22.25 16.62
C PRO A 231 -7.35 -22.71 15.98
N LEU A 232 -7.96 -23.79 16.47
CA LEU A 232 -9.32 -24.21 16.13
C LEU A 232 -10.40 -23.47 16.94
N THR A 233 -10.06 -22.98 18.14
CA THR A 233 -10.91 -22.15 19.00
C THR A 233 -10.91 -20.72 18.50
N LEU A 234 -11.94 -20.36 17.75
CA LEU A 234 -12.11 -19.01 17.23
C LEU A 234 -12.53 -18.04 18.33
N PRO A 235 -12.04 -16.78 18.31
CA PRO A 235 -12.53 -15.76 19.22
C PRO A 235 -14.01 -15.49 18.97
N ARG A 236 -14.76 -15.17 20.04
CA ARG A 236 -16.16 -14.72 19.95
C ARG A 236 -16.26 -13.58 18.92
N SER A 237 -17.25 -13.62 18.03
CA SER A 237 -17.26 -12.79 16.81
C SER A 237 -17.33 -11.28 17.04
N TYR A 238 -17.63 -10.81 18.26
CA TYR A 238 -17.55 -9.39 18.64
C TYR A 238 -16.14 -8.93 19.04
N VAL A 239 -15.23 -9.84 19.41
CA VAL A 239 -13.89 -9.50 19.92
C VAL A 239 -12.99 -8.93 18.82
N PRO A 240 -12.85 -9.53 17.62
CA PRO A 240 -11.96 -8.99 16.58
C PRO A 240 -12.32 -7.57 16.09
N PRO A 241 -13.60 -7.19 15.89
CA PRO A 241 -13.97 -5.80 15.60
C PRO A 241 -13.58 -4.81 16.70
N LEU A 242 -13.83 -5.16 17.97
CA LEU A 242 -13.59 -4.24 19.10
C LEU A 242 -12.09 -4.12 19.43
N GLN A 243 -11.33 -5.22 19.33
CA GLN A 243 -9.86 -5.18 19.32
C GLN A 243 -9.35 -4.34 18.14
N GLY A 244 -9.90 -4.53 16.94
CA GLY A 244 -9.56 -3.74 15.76
C GLY A 244 -9.76 -2.23 15.94
N VAL A 245 -10.85 -1.80 16.61
CA VAL A 245 -11.09 -0.40 16.96
C VAL A 245 -10.09 0.12 18.01
N ALA A 246 -9.80 -0.66 19.05
CA ALA A 246 -8.81 -0.27 20.06
C ALA A 246 -7.39 -0.16 19.47
N TRP A 247 -7.01 -1.09 18.59
CA TRP A 247 -5.72 -1.10 17.90
C TRP A 247 -5.63 0.01 16.85
N TYR A 248 -6.72 0.30 16.14
CA TYR A 248 -6.86 1.47 15.28
C TYR A 248 -6.61 2.78 16.03
N LEU A 249 -7.27 2.99 17.17
CA LEU A 249 -7.11 4.22 17.96
C LEU A 249 -5.69 4.32 18.54
N SER A 250 -5.11 3.20 18.96
CA SER A 250 -3.71 3.12 19.41
C SER A 250 -2.73 3.48 18.28
N ASN A 251 -2.95 2.91 17.09
CA ASN A 251 -2.12 3.17 15.91
C ASN A 251 -2.23 4.63 15.45
N ASP A 252 -3.44 5.15 15.25
CA ASP A 252 -3.63 6.54 14.81
C ASP A 252 -3.06 7.53 15.85
N PHE A 253 -3.13 7.23 17.16
CA PHE A 253 -2.48 8.01 18.22
C PHE A 253 -0.95 8.00 18.10
N PHE A 254 -0.33 6.81 18.14
CA PHE A 254 1.12 6.68 18.16
C PHE A 254 1.78 6.99 16.81
N TYR A 255 1.02 6.99 15.72
CA TYR A 255 1.45 7.53 14.41
C TYR A 255 1.33 9.05 14.37
N PHE A 256 0.16 9.61 14.73
CA PHE A 256 -0.14 11.04 14.58
C PHE A 256 0.84 11.94 15.33
N TYR A 257 1.13 11.69 16.62
CA TYR A 257 1.90 12.65 17.40
C TYR A 257 3.38 12.76 16.99
N PRO A 258 4.14 11.67 16.75
CA PRO A 258 5.48 11.76 16.17
C PRO A 258 5.51 12.38 14.77
N HIS A 259 4.48 12.12 13.96
CA HIS A 259 4.36 12.63 12.61
C HIS A 259 4.05 14.13 12.58
N TRP A 260 3.04 14.57 13.34
CA TRP A 260 2.74 15.99 13.54
C TRP A 260 3.95 16.77 14.09
N LEU A 261 4.75 16.14 14.97
CA LEU A 261 6.00 16.72 15.50
C LEU A 261 7.16 16.75 14.47
N ALA A 262 7.18 15.85 13.48
CA ALA A 262 8.18 15.87 12.40
C ALA A 262 7.99 17.08 11.46
N HIS A 263 6.74 17.50 11.22
CA HIS A 263 6.41 18.62 10.33
C HIS A 263 6.19 19.96 11.05
N SER A 264 5.59 19.94 12.24
CA SER A 264 5.34 21.15 13.01
C SER A 264 6.64 21.76 13.53
N THR A 265 6.90 23.02 13.17
CA THR A 265 7.99 23.78 13.77
C THR A 265 7.64 24.12 15.23
N PRO A 266 8.51 23.84 16.22
CA PRO A 266 8.23 24.16 17.63
C PRO A 266 8.11 25.68 17.89
N CYS A 267 6.89 26.21 17.82
CA CYS A 267 6.52 27.57 18.22
C CYS A 267 5.72 27.54 19.53
N ASN A 268 5.52 28.68 20.20
CA ASN A 268 4.85 28.74 21.51
C ASN A 268 3.40 28.21 21.53
N GLY A 269 2.76 28.01 20.36
CA GLY A 269 1.38 27.56 20.26
C GLY A 269 1.17 26.04 20.17
N THR A 270 2.17 25.25 19.74
CA THR A 270 1.96 23.83 19.44
C THR A 270 1.73 23.00 20.71
N LEU A 271 0.87 21.98 20.63
CA LEU A 271 0.42 21.24 21.82
C LEU A 271 1.60 20.66 22.62
N TYR A 272 2.54 20.01 21.94
CA TYR A 272 3.70 19.38 22.56
C TYR A 272 4.68 20.40 23.18
N SER A 273 4.76 21.65 22.69
CA SER A 273 5.63 22.67 23.29
C SER A 273 5.11 23.22 24.61
N LYS A 274 3.84 22.94 24.97
CA LYS A 274 3.25 23.29 26.27
C LYS A 274 3.70 22.34 27.37
N TYR A 275 4.03 21.08 27.03
CA TYR A 275 4.38 20.02 27.97
C TYR A 275 5.87 19.62 27.94
N LEU A 276 6.60 19.93 26.85
CA LEU A 276 8.01 19.59 26.69
C LEU A 276 8.90 20.85 26.77
N PRO A 277 10.02 20.83 27.52
CA PRO A 277 11.00 21.92 27.50
C PRO A 277 11.46 22.27 26.08
N LYS A 278 11.61 23.56 25.76
CA LYS A 278 11.90 24.05 24.39
C LYS A 278 13.22 23.53 23.81
N SER A 279 14.15 23.05 24.63
CA SER A 279 15.36 22.31 24.20
C SER A 279 14.99 20.91 23.69
N MET A 280 14.22 20.15 24.47
CA MET A 280 13.78 18.80 24.15
C MET A 280 12.82 18.78 22.95
N ALA A 281 11.85 19.69 22.89
CA ALA A 281 10.92 19.82 21.76
C ALA A 281 11.67 20.06 20.43
N ARG A 282 12.68 20.94 20.41
CA ARG A 282 13.53 21.18 19.23
C ARG A 282 14.38 19.97 18.86
N ARG A 283 14.95 19.25 19.85
CA ARG A 283 15.73 18.03 19.60
C ARG A 283 14.87 16.91 19.02
N LEU A 284 13.67 16.68 19.57
CA LEU A 284 12.74 15.66 19.08
C LEU A 284 12.23 15.99 17.66
N HIS A 285 11.81 17.24 17.40
CA HIS A 285 11.48 17.69 16.04
C HIS A 285 12.63 17.43 15.06
N GLY A 286 13.87 17.84 15.41
CA GLY A 286 15.03 17.64 14.55
C GLY A 286 15.32 16.18 14.21
N LEU A 287 15.21 15.28 15.20
CA LEU A 287 15.40 13.84 15.01
C LEU A 287 14.30 13.20 14.15
N LEU A 288 13.03 13.49 14.47
CA LEU A 288 11.87 12.91 13.77
C LEU A 288 11.78 13.44 12.32
N ARG A 289 11.99 14.74 12.11
CA ARG A 289 12.09 15.36 10.78
C ARG A 289 13.24 14.78 9.96
N LEU A 290 14.41 14.54 10.56
CA LEU A 290 15.54 13.92 9.86
C LEU A 290 15.24 12.47 9.47
N ALA A 291 14.63 11.69 10.37
CA ALA A 291 14.25 10.31 10.10
C ALA A 291 13.23 10.22 8.95
N HIS A 292 12.18 11.05 8.99
CA HIS A 292 11.06 11.01 8.06
C HIS A 292 11.30 11.75 6.73
N LYS A 293 12.35 12.60 6.64
CA LYS A 293 12.75 13.28 5.39
C LYS A 293 13.08 12.32 4.23
N GLN A 294 13.33 11.04 4.47
CA GLN A 294 13.59 10.08 3.39
C GLN A 294 12.30 9.62 2.69
N HIS A 295 11.23 9.36 3.45
CA HIS A 295 9.93 8.94 2.94
C HIS A 295 9.41 9.91 1.87
N HIS A 296 9.40 11.21 2.18
CA HIS A 296 9.05 12.31 1.27
C HIS A 296 9.95 12.50 0.03
N ARG A 297 10.99 11.68 -0.17
CA ARG A 297 11.75 11.67 -1.43
C ARG A 297 11.14 10.76 -2.50
N ALA A 298 10.30 9.80 -2.10
CA ALA A 298 9.43 9.08 -3.02
C ALA A 298 8.07 9.75 -3.01
N LYS A 299 7.46 9.97 -4.18
CA LYS A 299 6.07 10.45 -4.24
C LYS A 299 5.11 9.33 -3.84
N ALA A 300 3.99 9.68 -3.22
CA ALA A 300 2.93 8.77 -2.80
C ALA A 300 2.09 8.16 -3.95
N ASN A 301 2.66 8.09 -5.17
CA ASN A 301 2.11 7.37 -6.32
C ASN A 301 2.88 6.07 -6.66
N LEU A 302 3.85 5.66 -5.84
CA LEU A 302 4.61 4.41 -5.99
C LEU A 302 4.43 3.50 -4.76
N GLY A 303 3.44 2.60 -4.79
CA GLY A 303 3.00 1.84 -3.60
C GLY A 303 4.09 1.03 -2.91
N ILE A 304 5.03 0.45 -3.68
CA ILE A 304 6.19 -0.28 -3.15
C ILE A 304 7.13 0.61 -2.32
N ALA A 305 7.11 1.94 -2.53
CA ALA A 305 7.92 2.91 -1.80
C ALA A 305 7.27 3.40 -0.49
N ALA A 306 6.13 2.84 -0.06
CA ALA A 306 5.54 3.16 1.25
C ALA A 306 6.53 2.98 2.41
N TRP A 307 7.40 1.96 2.34
CA TRP A 307 8.51 1.73 3.27
C TRP A 307 9.88 2.18 2.71
N TYR A 308 9.92 3.23 1.87
CA TYR A 308 11.17 3.93 1.48
C TYR A 308 11.69 4.90 2.57
N CYS A 309 11.36 4.59 3.82
CA CYS A 309 11.67 5.32 5.03
C CYS A 309 13.09 5.08 5.55
N SER A 310 13.55 5.88 6.52
CA SER A 310 14.75 5.53 7.29
C SER A 310 14.47 4.36 8.27
N PRO A 311 15.50 3.63 8.75
CA PRO A 311 15.29 2.54 9.73
C PRO A 311 14.61 2.99 11.02
N TRP A 312 14.97 4.19 11.52
CA TRP A 312 14.35 4.81 12.68
C TRP A 312 12.88 5.16 12.45
N GLU A 313 12.57 5.61 11.25
CA GLU A 313 11.20 5.92 10.85
C GLU A 313 10.35 4.64 10.71
N GLN A 314 10.89 3.58 10.09
CA GLN A 314 10.23 2.27 10.03
C GLN A 314 9.90 1.75 11.43
N ILE A 315 10.80 1.95 12.42
CA ILE A 315 10.56 1.55 13.80
C ILE A 315 9.53 2.45 14.49
N ILE A 316 9.71 3.78 14.45
CA ILE A 316 8.94 4.73 15.27
C ILE A 316 7.54 5.01 14.70
N PHE A 317 7.40 5.08 13.38
CA PHE A 317 6.17 5.50 12.71
C PHE A 317 5.41 4.28 12.15
N ASN A 318 6.08 3.31 11.54
CA ASN A 318 5.37 2.19 10.91
C ASN A 318 5.16 0.99 11.85
N LEU A 319 6.20 0.53 12.54
CA LEU A 319 6.14 -0.70 13.34
C LEU A 319 5.60 -0.48 14.75
N PHE A 320 6.10 0.53 15.48
CA PHE A 320 5.67 0.76 16.86
C PHE A 320 4.15 1.05 16.97
N PRO A 321 3.53 1.93 16.16
CA PRO A 321 2.09 2.19 16.25
C PRO A 321 1.23 0.98 15.85
N ALA A 322 1.67 0.18 14.87
CA ALA A 322 0.98 -1.03 14.45
C ALA A 322 1.05 -2.16 15.51
N LEU A 323 2.11 -2.18 16.34
CA LEU A 323 2.36 -3.26 17.31
C LEU A 323 2.02 -2.90 18.76
N ILE A 324 1.95 -1.61 19.12
CA ILE A 324 1.65 -1.18 20.49
C ILE A 324 0.19 -1.45 20.90
N GLY A 325 -0.78 -1.32 19.99
CA GLY A 325 -2.20 -1.59 20.27
C GLY A 325 -2.47 -3.02 20.78
N PRO A 326 -2.03 -4.08 20.04
CA PRO A 326 -2.16 -5.45 20.51
C PRO A 326 -1.28 -5.77 21.74
N LEU A 327 -0.17 -5.07 21.97
CA LEU A 327 0.60 -5.25 23.22
C LEU A 327 -0.14 -4.68 24.43
N LEU A 328 -0.61 -3.43 24.35
CA LEU A 328 -1.39 -2.79 25.41
C LEU A 328 -2.67 -3.57 25.72
N THR A 329 -3.36 -4.06 24.70
CA THR A 329 -4.58 -4.89 24.86
C THR A 329 -4.28 -6.15 25.66
N GLN A 330 -3.18 -6.85 25.38
CA GLN A 330 -2.79 -8.03 26.14
C GLN A 330 -2.42 -7.68 27.59
N VAL A 331 -1.55 -6.68 27.79
CA VAL A 331 -1.07 -6.28 29.12
C VAL A 331 -2.23 -5.79 30.01
N ILE A 332 -3.18 -5.05 29.45
CA ILE A 332 -4.37 -4.56 30.19
C ILE A 332 -5.34 -5.70 30.50
N ALA A 333 -5.56 -6.65 29.57
CA ALA A 333 -6.42 -7.80 29.82
C ALA A 333 -5.84 -8.74 30.90
N ASP A 334 -4.54 -9.03 30.83
CA ASP A 334 -3.76 -9.82 31.79
C ASP A 334 -3.76 -9.20 33.20
N ALA A 335 -3.53 -7.88 33.28
CA ALA A 335 -3.58 -7.13 34.53
C ALA A 335 -5.00 -6.99 35.12
N ALA A 336 -6.05 -7.19 34.31
CA ALA A 336 -7.45 -7.14 34.74
C ALA A 336 -8.08 -8.52 34.99
N GLY A 337 -7.38 -9.63 34.66
CA GLY A 337 -7.92 -10.99 34.77
C GLY A 337 -8.98 -11.34 33.72
N TYR A 338 -8.85 -10.79 32.50
CA TYR A 338 -9.75 -11.02 31.38
C TYR A 338 -9.04 -11.41 30.07
N GLU A 339 -7.79 -11.87 30.14
CA GLU A 339 -7.00 -12.36 29.01
C GLU A 339 -7.76 -13.43 28.19
N ASP A 340 -8.43 -14.37 28.86
CA ASP A 340 -9.25 -15.45 28.29
C ASP A 340 -10.41 -14.97 27.40
N VAL A 341 -10.74 -13.67 27.43
CA VAL A 341 -11.78 -13.04 26.60
C VAL A 341 -11.18 -11.95 25.71
N TRP A 342 -10.50 -10.98 26.31
CA TRP A 342 -10.05 -9.73 25.70
C TRP A 342 -8.56 -9.69 25.34
N GLY A 343 -7.77 -10.69 25.75
CA GLY A 343 -6.36 -10.84 25.37
C GLY A 343 -6.17 -10.94 23.85
N THR A 344 -4.96 -10.62 23.39
CA THR A 344 -4.65 -10.41 21.97
C THR A 344 -4.74 -11.69 21.17
N ARG A 345 -5.80 -11.80 20.37
CA ARG A 345 -6.12 -13.00 19.60
C ARG A 345 -5.22 -13.11 18.40
N LEU A 346 -4.55 -14.26 18.26
CA LEU A 346 -3.64 -14.54 17.14
C LEU A 346 -4.29 -14.33 15.77
N VAL A 347 -5.55 -14.74 15.60
CA VAL A 347 -6.29 -14.56 14.34
C VAL A 347 -6.54 -13.06 14.04
N THR A 348 -6.99 -12.29 15.03
CA THR A 348 -7.16 -10.83 14.89
C THR A 348 -5.82 -10.16 14.59
N LEU A 349 -4.75 -10.58 15.26
CA LEU A 349 -3.39 -10.07 15.08
C LEU A 349 -2.87 -10.30 13.65
N TYR A 350 -3.01 -11.51 13.11
CA TYR A 350 -2.59 -11.80 11.73
C TYR A 350 -3.31 -10.92 10.72
N VAL A 351 -4.63 -10.77 10.88
CA VAL A 351 -5.45 -9.91 10.01
C VAL A 351 -5.06 -8.44 10.16
N TRP A 352 -4.83 -7.98 11.39
CA TRP A 352 -4.45 -6.60 11.70
C TRP A 352 -3.13 -6.17 11.06
N ILE A 353 -2.03 -6.92 11.28
CA ILE A 353 -0.72 -6.54 10.72
C ILE A 353 -0.70 -6.63 9.19
N THR A 354 -1.43 -7.58 8.60
CA THR A 354 -1.58 -7.69 7.15
C THR A 354 -2.39 -6.52 6.61
N ALA A 355 -3.49 -6.15 7.26
CA ALA A 355 -4.28 -4.96 6.93
C ALA A 355 -3.43 -3.68 7.04
N ALA A 356 -2.62 -3.52 8.08
CA ALA A 356 -1.71 -2.38 8.26
C ALA A 356 -0.66 -2.31 7.13
N SER A 357 -0.01 -3.44 6.81
CA SER A 357 1.00 -3.51 5.74
C SER A 357 0.40 -3.23 4.36
N VAL A 358 -0.79 -3.79 4.08
CA VAL A 358 -1.52 -3.59 2.82
C VAL A 358 -2.07 -2.16 2.70
N SER A 359 -2.60 -1.59 3.79
CA SER A 359 -3.08 -0.20 3.83
C SER A 359 -1.93 0.80 3.68
N SER A 360 -0.75 0.49 4.24
CA SER A 360 0.47 1.28 4.05
C SER A 360 0.85 1.37 2.56
N VAL A 361 0.79 0.26 1.81
CA VAL A 361 0.97 0.28 0.34
C VAL A 361 -0.10 1.14 -0.33
N LEU A 362 -1.38 0.90 -0.03
CA LEU A 362 -2.51 1.56 -0.69
C LEU A 362 -2.51 3.09 -0.49
N ALA A 363 -2.09 3.58 0.68
CA ALA A 363 -1.89 5.00 0.94
C ALA A 363 -0.84 5.68 0.03
N HIS A 364 -0.01 4.91 -0.68
CA HIS A 364 1.05 5.38 -1.58
C HIS A 364 0.82 4.99 -3.05
N THR A 365 -0.44 4.87 -3.48
CA THR A 365 -0.79 4.47 -4.86
C THR A 365 -1.67 5.46 -5.62
N GLY A 366 -2.13 6.55 -4.99
CA GLY A 366 -3.13 7.45 -5.57
C GLY A 366 -4.53 6.84 -5.81
N TYR A 367 -4.80 5.60 -5.39
CA TYR A 367 -6.08 4.89 -5.63
C TYR A 367 -7.20 5.34 -4.66
N ARG A 368 -7.85 6.47 -4.97
CA ARG A 368 -8.87 7.17 -4.13
C ARG A 368 -10.18 6.39 -3.90
N SER A 369 -10.53 6.14 -2.62
CA SER A 369 -11.79 5.48 -2.20
C SER A 369 -12.70 6.33 -1.29
N VAL A 370 -13.78 5.72 -0.77
CA VAL A 370 -14.69 6.34 0.22
C VAL A 370 -14.21 6.14 1.67
N TRP A 371 -13.41 5.10 1.95
CA TRP A 371 -13.05 4.68 3.32
C TRP A 371 -11.59 4.97 3.68
N ASN A 372 -10.69 4.81 2.71
CA ASN A 372 -9.34 5.36 2.76
C ASN A 372 -9.09 6.15 1.46
N ASP A 373 -8.67 7.41 1.58
CA ASP A 373 -8.38 8.26 0.43
C ASP A 373 -6.89 8.60 0.44
N PRO A 374 -6.07 7.95 -0.40
CA PRO A 374 -4.67 8.31 -0.59
C PRO A 374 -4.49 9.79 -0.91
N GLY A 375 -5.50 10.48 -1.49
CA GLY A 375 -5.49 11.93 -1.66
C GLY A 375 -5.26 12.75 -0.38
N LYS A 376 -5.52 12.18 0.81
CA LYS A 376 -5.10 12.78 2.09
C LYS A 376 -3.58 12.73 2.28
N HIS A 377 -2.98 11.59 1.94
CA HIS A 377 -1.55 11.28 2.09
C HIS A 377 -0.72 11.88 0.95
N ASP A 378 -1.28 11.98 -0.25
CA ASP A 378 -0.75 12.77 -1.36
C ASP A 378 -0.65 14.26 -0.94
N LEU A 379 -1.75 14.86 -0.46
CA LEU A 379 -1.75 16.23 0.09
C LEU A 379 -0.78 16.40 1.26
N HIS A 380 -0.63 15.37 2.11
CA HIS A 380 0.37 15.37 3.16
C HIS A 380 1.79 15.43 2.56
N HIS A 381 2.13 14.54 1.63
CA HIS A 381 3.43 14.51 0.95
C HIS A 381 3.76 15.80 0.19
N GLU A 382 2.75 16.47 -0.37
CA GLU A 382 2.92 17.77 -1.05
C GLU A 382 3.20 18.91 -0.06
N ARG A 383 2.44 18.97 1.05
CA ARG A 383 2.48 20.11 1.99
C ARG A 383 3.45 19.92 3.17
N ALA A 384 3.95 18.70 3.39
CA ALA A 384 4.90 18.31 4.44
C ALA A 384 6.16 19.20 4.55
N PHE A 385 6.51 19.92 3.48
CA PHE A 385 7.68 20.79 3.44
C PHE A 385 7.44 22.19 4.02
N ASP A 386 6.19 22.67 4.08
CA ASP A 386 5.82 23.92 4.76
C ASP A 386 5.07 23.63 6.08
N PRO A 387 5.66 23.98 7.25
CA PRO A 387 5.02 23.85 8.55
C PRO A 387 3.70 24.60 8.74
N LYS A 388 3.32 25.55 7.88
CA LYS A 388 1.99 26.19 7.89
C LYS A 388 0.94 25.39 7.12
N ALA A 389 1.30 24.86 5.95
CA ALA A 389 0.38 24.13 5.07
C ALA A 389 0.25 22.63 5.39
N ALA A 390 1.22 22.04 6.11
CA ALA A 390 1.25 20.62 6.43
C ALA A 390 -0.01 20.13 7.18
N CYS A 391 -0.55 19.00 6.74
CA CYS A 391 -1.84 18.45 7.17
C CYS A 391 -1.84 16.91 7.13
N ASN A 392 -2.92 16.27 7.58
CA ASN A 392 -3.16 14.82 7.47
C ASN A 392 -2.02 13.96 8.04
N PHE A 393 -1.77 14.09 9.34
CA PHE A 393 -0.68 13.39 10.04
C PHE A 393 -1.07 12.01 10.58
N GLY A 394 -2.36 11.68 10.65
CA GLY A 394 -2.87 10.38 11.10
C GLY A 394 -3.04 9.40 9.93
N THR A 395 -2.82 8.12 10.19
CA THR A 395 -3.02 7.03 9.20
C THR A 395 -4.41 7.01 8.58
N MET A 396 -5.42 7.37 9.36
CA MET A 396 -6.83 7.35 8.96
C MET A 396 -7.54 8.68 9.27
N GLY A 397 -6.99 9.46 10.21
CA GLY A 397 -7.32 10.88 10.41
C GLY A 397 -8.39 11.14 11.46
N PHE A 398 -8.47 10.30 12.51
CA PHE A 398 -9.27 10.62 13.70
C PHE A 398 -8.60 11.75 14.49
N PHE A 399 -7.29 11.64 14.72
CA PHE A 399 -6.54 12.70 15.40
C PHE A 399 -6.40 13.98 14.55
N ASP A 400 -6.40 13.87 13.22
CA ASP A 400 -6.47 15.06 12.35
C ASP A 400 -7.78 15.83 12.45
N TRP A 401 -8.90 15.13 12.64
CA TRP A 401 -10.17 15.79 12.92
C TRP A 401 -10.16 16.43 14.31
N LEU A 402 -9.63 15.73 15.33
CA LEU A 402 -9.56 16.21 16.71
C LEU A 402 -8.67 17.47 16.87
N HIS A 403 -7.56 17.55 16.14
CA HIS A 403 -6.61 18.68 16.20
C HIS A 403 -6.77 19.70 15.06
N GLY A 404 -7.77 19.54 14.19
CA GLY A 404 -8.04 20.46 13.08
C GLY A 404 -7.04 20.40 11.91
N THR A 405 -6.13 19.42 11.87
CA THR A 405 -5.12 19.26 10.82
C THR A 405 -5.63 18.46 9.60
N LYS A 406 -6.91 18.10 9.57
CA LYS A 406 -7.56 17.36 8.48
C LYS A 406 -7.76 18.23 7.23
N SER A 407 -7.21 17.78 6.10
CA SER A 407 -7.39 18.38 4.77
C SER A 407 -7.91 17.34 3.78
N THR A 408 -8.66 17.76 2.76
CA THR A 408 -9.21 16.87 1.72
C THR A 408 -9.25 17.56 0.37
N ILE A 409 -8.80 16.87 -0.67
CA ILE A 409 -9.04 17.27 -2.07
C ILE A 409 -10.56 17.30 -2.30
N PRO A 410 -11.15 18.34 -2.92
CA PRO A 410 -12.59 18.45 -3.11
C PRO A 410 -13.24 17.25 -3.81
N ALA A 411 -14.51 17.03 -3.48
CA ALA A 411 -15.28 15.89 -4.00
C ALA A 411 -15.55 15.98 -5.51
N ALA A 412 -15.58 17.21 -6.07
CA ALA A 412 -15.70 17.45 -7.51
C ALA A 412 -14.51 16.87 -8.28
N ASP A 413 -13.29 17.07 -7.79
CA ASP A 413 -12.06 16.62 -8.46
C ASP A 413 -11.88 15.10 -8.36
N ALA A 414 -12.25 14.54 -7.19
CA ALA A 414 -12.35 13.10 -6.98
C ALA A 414 -13.34 12.42 -7.96
N LEU A 415 -14.39 13.15 -8.37
CA LEU A 415 -15.36 12.70 -9.36
C LEU A 415 -14.85 12.91 -10.80
N ALA A 416 -14.27 14.08 -11.11
CA ALA A 416 -13.72 14.40 -12.42
C ALA A 416 -12.63 13.40 -12.84
N TRP A 417 -11.68 13.11 -11.95
CA TRP A 417 -10.64 12.10 -12.19
C TRP A 417 -11.20 10.69 -12.44
N ARG A 418 -12.27 10.29 -11.72
CA ARG A 418 -12.97 9.02 -11.97
C ARG A 418 -13.68 9.01 -13.33
N ILE A 419 -14.25 10.13 -13.76
CA ILE A 419 -14.89 10.28 -15.08
C ILE A 419 -13.84 10.18 -16.19
N GLN A 420 -12.74 10.94 -16.11
CA GLN A 420 -11.60 10.88 -17.04
C GLN A 420 -11.07 9.46 -17.19
N ARG A 421 -10.84 8.75 -16.08
CA ARG A 421 -10.32 7.39 -16.06
C ARG A 421 -11.29 6.38 -16.67
N ASN A 422 -12.59 6.50 -16.38
CA ASN A 422 -13.62 5.68 -17.02
C ASN A 422 -13.77 6.01 -18.53
N ARG A 423 -13.52 7.25 -18.94
CA ARG A 423 -13.43 7.66 -20.36
C ARG A 423 -12.23 7.03 -21.05
N GLN A 424 -11.06 7.04 -20.39
CA GLN A 424 -9.84 6.41 -20.90
C GLN A 424 -10.02 4.90 -21.10
N ALA A 425 -10.62 4.20 -20.13
CA ALA A 425 -10.95 2.78 -20.24
C ALA A 425 -11.94 2.47 -21.38
N ALA A 426 -12.88 3.38 -21.65
CA ALA A 426 -13.82 3.24 -22.76
C ALA A 426 -13.18 3.54 -24.13
N LEU A 427 -12.28 4.53 -24.22
CA LEU A 427 -11.43 4.75 -25.40
C LEU A 427 -10.55 3.54 -25.69
N TRP A 428 -10.05 2.87 -24.64
CA TRP A 428 -9.29 1.63 -24.77
C TRP A 428 -10.08 0.41 -25.22
N GLU A 429 -11.38 0.40 -24.97
CA GLU A 429 -12.29 -0.59 -25.52
C GLU A 429 -12.74 -0.18 -26.94
N ALA A 430 -12.90 1.10 -27.22
CA ALA A 430 -13.23 1.64 -28.54
C ALA A 430 -12.14 1.32 -29.57
N SER A 431 -10.89 1.73 -29.31
CA SER A 431 -9.74 1.45 -30.18
C SER A 431 -9.55 -0.05 -30.47
N ARG A 432 -9.80 -0.91 -29.47
CA ARG A 432 -9.76 -2.39 -29.63
C ARG A 432 -10.92 -2.97 -30.43
N ARG A 433 -12.03 -2.25 -30.59
CA ARG A 433 -13.20 -2.68 -31.38
C ARG A 433 -13.25 -2.07 -32.78
N SER A 434 -12.77 -0.84 -32.94
CA SER A 434 -12.63 -0.15 -34.23
C SER A 434 -11.38 -0.60 -35.00
N GLY A 435 -10.33 -1.02 -34.28
CA GLY A 435 -8.99 -1.23 -34.84
C GLY A 435 -8.20 0.06 -35.03
N ILE A 436 -8.84 1.22 -34.83
CA ILE A 436 -8.25 2.56 -35.02
C ILE A 436 -7.41 2.90 -33.78
N PRO A 437 -6.12 3.24 -33.92
CA PRO A 437 -5.30 3.74 -32.80
C PRO A 437 -5.88 5.02 -32.17
N LEU A 438 -5.62 5.24 -30.89
CA LEU A 438 -5.89 6.56 -30.28
C LEU A 438 -4.91 7.62 -30.82
N THR A 439 -5.32 8.90 -30.82
CA THR A 439 -4.47 10.09 -31.06
C THR A 439 -3.94 10.66 -29.73
N GLU A 440 -2.84 11.44 -29.70
CA GLU A 440 -2.17 11.90 -28.45
C GLU A 440 -3.15 12.53 -27.44
N GLU A 441 -4.16 13.27 -27.91
CA GLU A 441 -5.26 13.82 -27.11
C GLU A 441 -6.11 12.71 -26.43
N GLN A 442 -6.54 11.70 -27.18
CA GLN A 442 -7.28 10.54 -26.66
C GLN A 442 -6.48 9.67 -25.69
N MET A 443 -5.16 9.83 -25.64
CA MET A 443 -4.25 9.18 -24.68
C MET A 443 -4.19 9.92 -23.35
N THR A 444 -4.37 11.25 -23.39
CA THR A 444 -3.98 12.19 -22.34
C THR A 444 -5.18 12.69 -21.53
N VAL A 445 -6.31 11.96 -21.56
CA VAL A 445 -7.58 12.32 -20.90
C VAL A 445 -7.48 12.26 -19.37
N VAL A 446 -6.62 11.41 -18.82
CA VAL A 446 -6.39 11.34 -17.35
C VAL A 446 -5.34 12.36 -16.93
N GLN A 447 -5.82 13.44 -16.33
CA GLN A 447 -5.00 14.49 -15.74
C GLN A 447 -5.47 14.71 -14.30
N GLN A 448 -4.59 14.44 -13.33
CA GLN A 448 -4.81 14.89 -11.96
C GLN A 448 -4.81 16.44 -11.97
N PRO A 449 -5.73 17.11 -11.26
CA PRO A 449 -5.70 18.56 -11.16
C PRO A 449 -4.40 18.99 -10.49
N ASP A 450 -3.68 19.94 -11.12
CA ASP A 450 -2.49 20.53 -10.52
C ASP A 450 -2.90 21.59 -9.50
N HIS A 451 -3.27 21.12 -8.31
CA HIS A 451 -3.67 21.99 -7.20
C HIS A 451 -2.51 22.86 -6.67
N SER A 452 -1.27 22.77 -7.18
CA SER A 452 -0.13 23.50 -6.62
C SER A 452 -0.25 25.03 -6.72
N THR A 453 -1.10 25.53 -7.62
CA THR A 453 -1.42 26.97 -7.76
C THR A 453 -2.52 27.44 -6.79
N GLU A 454 -3.57 26.62 -6.55
CA GLU A 454 -4.73 26.98 -5.71
C GLU A 454 -4.40 27.28 -4.24
N TRP A 455 -3.21 26.89 -3.78
CA TRP A 455 -2.75 27.09 -2.39
C TRP A 455 -1.77 28.26 -2.22
N LEU A 456 -1.46 29.00 -3.30
CA LEU A 456 -0.74 30.28 -3.20
C LEU A 456 -1.67 31.45 -2.88
N GLU A 457 -2.94 31.38 -3.29
CA GLU A 457 -3.92 32.48 -3.16
C GLU A 457 -4.84 32.31 -1.92
N ARG A 458 -4.24 32.10 -0.74
CA ARG A 458 -4.96 32.06 0.55
C ARG A 458 -4.26 32.83 1.67
N ASP A 459 -4.00 34.11 1.42
CA ASP A 459 -3.81 35.09 2.49
C ASP A 459 -5.18 35.48 3.08
N ILE A 460 -5.44 35.07 4.33
CA ILE A 460 -6.47 35.59 5.26
C ILE A 460 -5.87 35.60 6.67
#